data_AF-A0A5F2I5Q3-F1
#
_entry.id   AF-A0A5F2I5Q3-F1
#
_cell.length_a   1.000
_cell.length_b   1.000
_cell.length_c   1.000
_cell.angle_alpha   90.00
_cell.angle_beta   90.00
_cell.angle_gamma   90.00
#
_symmetry.space_group_name_H-M   'P 1'
#
loop_
_entity.id
_entity.type
_entity.pdbx_description
1 polymer ?
#
loop_
_entity_poly.entity_id
_entity_poly.type
_entity_poly.pdbx_seq_one_letter_code
_entity_poly.pdbx_strand_id
1 'polypeptide(L)' 'MLHELRHRFARWVAYRQTLASLRRVSDSTLADAGISREEIRERARHASLRR' A
#
# COMPACT_ATOMS: atom_id res chain seq x y z
N MET A 1 -11.93 -8.77 -21.10
CA MET A 1 -10.74 -7.91 -21.34
C MET A 1 -10.78 -6.61 -20.54
N LEU A 2 -11.81 -5.75 -20.67
CA LEU A 2 -11.91 -4.47 -19.93
C LEU A 2 -11.90 -4.63 -18.39
N HIS A 3 -12.57 -5.67 -17.88
CA HIS A 3 -12.62 -5.95 -16.44
C HIS A 3 -11.25 -6.22 -15.84
N GLU A 4 -10.37 -6.95 -16.53
CA GLU A 4 -9.01 -7.21 -16.05
C GLU A 4 -8.16 -5.95 -16.04
N LEU A 5 -8.28 -5.10 -17.06
CA LEU A 5 -7.59 -3.81 -17.12
C LEU A 5 -8.03 -2.90 -15.98
N ARG A 6 -9.35 -2.81 -15.75
CA ARG A 6 -9.92 -2.02 -14.66
C ARG A 6 -9.45 -2.52 -13.29
N HIS A 7 -9.32 -3.83 -13.13
CA HIS A 7 -8.81 -4.42 -11.89
C HIS A 7 -7.33 -4.14 -11.67
N ARG A 8 -6.53 -4.21 -12.73
CA ARG A 8 -5.09 -3.90 -12.69
C ARG A 8 -4.85 -2.42 -12.41
N PHE A 9 -5.67 -1.55 -12.98
CA PHE A 9 -5.64 -0.11 -12.73
C PHE A 9 -6.05 0.24 -11.29
N ALA A 10 -7.13 -0.36 -10.78
CA ALA A 10 -7.54 -0.19 -9.38
C ALA A 10 -6.44 -0.64 -8.41
N ARG A 11 -5.77 -1.77 -8.69
CA ARG A 11 -4.63 -2.25 -7.91
C ARG A 11 -3.45 -1.26 -7.94
N TRP A 12 -3.16 -0.70 -9.10
CA TRP A 12 -2.09 0.28 -9.28
C TRP A 12 -2.38 1.60 -8.52
N VAL A 13 -3.62 2.07 -8.56
CA VAL A 13 -4.06 3.26 -7.81
C VAL A 13 -3.94 3.03 -6.31
N ALA A 14 -4.42 1.90 -5.79
CA ALA A 14 -4.31 1.55 -4.38
C ALA A 14 -2.85 1.49 -3.92
N TYR A 15 -1.97 0.86 -4.71
CA TYR A 15 -0.53 0.81 -4.42
C TYR A 15 0.10 2.21 -4.32
N ARG A 16 -0.21 3.10 -5.27
CA ARG A 16 0.29 4.48 -5.27
C ARG A 16 -0.24 5.30 -4.11
N GLN A 17 -1.51 5.12 -3.73
CA GLN A 17 -2.09 5.77 -2.56
C GLN A 17 -1.39 5.30 -1.28
N THR A 18 -1.13 4.00 -1.12
CA THR A 18 -0.37 3.46 0.02
C THR A 18 1.04 4.05 0.09
N LEU A 19 1.76 4.15 -1.03
CA LEU A 19 3.07 4.79 -1.07
C LEU A 19 3.03 6.29 -0.73
N ALA A 20 2.02 7.01 -1.20
CA ALA A 20 1.86 8.44 -0.93
C ALA A 20 1.53 8.71 0.54
N SER A 21 0.64 7.90 1.14
CA SER A 21 0.32 7.95 2.57
C SER A 21 1.54 7.61 3.42
N LEU A 22 2.27 6.56 3.06
CA LEU A 22 3.53 6.20 3.72
C LEU A 22 4.56 7.34 3.67
N ARG A 23 4.66 8.06 2.55
CA ARG A 23 5.59 9.19 2.41
C ARG A 23 5.18 10.42 3.24
N ARG A 24 3.89 10.56 3.59
CA ARG A 24 3.38 11.69 4.37
C ARG A 24 3.50 11.50 5.87
N VAL A 25 3.52 10.27 6.38
CA VAL A 25 3.66 9.99 7.81
C VAL A 25 5.14 9.82 8.13
N SER A 26 5.71 10.59 9.06
CA SER A 26 7.12 10.43 9.45
C SER A 26 7.33 9.09 10.17
N ASP A 27 8.55 8.55 10.10
CA ASP A 27 8.87 7.31 10.81
C ASP A 27 8.71 7.46 12.33
N SER A 28 8.86 8.67 12.88
CA SER A 28 8.58 8.95 14.29
C SER A 28 7.11 8.75 14.66
N THR A 29 6.18 9.28 13.87
CA THR A 29 4.73 9.09 14.11
C THR A 29 4.30 7.64 13.93
N LEU A 30 4.95 6.90 13.03
CA LEU A 30 4.71 5.46 12.87
C LEU A 30 5.25 4.67 14.07
N ALA A 31 6.44 5.01 14.56
CA ALA A 31 7.05 4.40 15.74
C ALA A 31 6.23 4.67 17.02
N ASP A 32 5.70 5.88 17.19
CA ASP A 32 4.82 6.23 18.32
C ASP A 32 3.53 5.41 18.34
N ALA A 33 3.04 5.01 17.17
CA ALA A 33 1.90 4.10 17.03
C ALA A 33 2.27 2.61 17.12
N GLY A 34 3.57 2.29 17.29
CA GLY A 34 4.08 0.92 17.29
C GLY A 34 4.02 0.24 15.91
N ILE A 35 3.93 1.01 14.82
CA ILE A 35 3.76 0.49 13.47
C ILE A 35 5.08 0.61 12.71
N SER A 36 5.59 -0.52 12.20
CA SER A 36 6.74 -0.49 11.30
C SER A 36 6.33 -0.19 9.86
N ARG A 37 7.01 0.76 9.23
CA ARG A 37 6.86 1.07 7.80
C ARG A 37 7.14 -0.16 6.91
N GLU A 38 7.99 -1.06 7.37
CA GLU A 38 8.32 -2.31 6.69
C GLU A 38 7.12 -3.26 6.70
N GLU A 39 6.44 -3.38 7.83
CA GLU A 39 5.22 -4.20 7.97
C GLU A 39 4.07 -3.69 7.10
N ILE A 40 3.90 -2.37 6.97
CA ILE A 40 2.91 -1.79 6.05
C ILE A 40 3.24 -2.18 4.59
N ARG A 41 4.52 -2.11 4.20
CA ARG A 41 4.96 -2.51 2.85
C ARG A 41 4.74 -4.01 2.60
N GLU A 42 5.05 -4.85 3.58
CA GLU A 42 4.83 -6.30 3.56
C GLU A 42 3.34 -6.62 3.32
N ARG A 43 2.45 -6.02 4.13
CA ARG A 43 0.99 -6.21 4.01
C ARG A 43 0.45 -5.69 2.68
N ALA A 44 0.94 -4.55 2.19
CA ALA A 44 0.54 -4.02 0.89
C ALA A 44 0.96 -4.93 -0.28
N ARG A 45 2.18 -5.51 -0.22
CA ARG A 45 2.62 -6.51 -1.19
C ARG A 45 1.72 -7.75 -1.15
N HIS A 46 1.47 -8.31 0.03
CA HIS A 46 0.58 -9.47 0.18
C HIS A 46 -0.83 -9.22 -0.34
N ALA A 47 -1.42 -8.05 -0.05
CA ALA A 47 -2.74 -7.68 -0.55
C ALA A 47 -2.78 -7.50 -2.07
N SER A 48 -1.67 -7.05 -2.68
CA SER A 48 -1.57 -6.95 -4.15
C SER A 48 -1.40 -8.31 -4.85
N LEU A 49 -0.86 -9.30 -4.14
CA LEU A 49 -0.57 -10.66 -4.61
C LEU A 49 -1.75 -11.64 -4.39
N ARG A 50 -2.57 -11.44 -3.35
CA ARG A 50 -3.78 -12.23 -3.17
C ARG A 50 -4.85 -11.81 -4.18
N ARG A 51 -5.31 -12.80 -4.94
CA ARG A 51 -6.29 -12.72 -6.05
C ARG A 51 -7.71 -12.70 -5.52
#